data_AF-A0A1L9WMU3-F1
#
_entry.id   AF-A0A1L9WMU3-F1
#
_cell.length_a   1.000
_cell.length_b   1.000
_cell.length_c   1.000
_cell.angle_alpha   90.00
_cell.angle_beta   90.00
_cell.angle_gamma   90.00
#
_symmetry.space_group_name_H-M   'P 1'
#
loop_
_entity.id
_entity.type
_entity.pdbx_description
1 polymer ?
#
loop_
_entity_poly.entity_id
_entity_poly.type
_entity_poly.pdbx_seq_one_letter_code
_entity_poly.pdbx_strand_id
1 'polypeptide(L)'
;MQHLYRKLSIVRSIVAAMKPIRRDAVLLMVSSPVDLLTSLMREMAGLPAGQVLGTGTELDGVRLRALVAAEMGTPASTINNLNVLGVHGPSQLATWSNAAINDQLLQQTLLSNQQPNASGRRVQAAVRGHHPHQEVDRVRHRGGDRAALRSHSSR
;
A
#
# COMPACT_ATOMS: atom_id res chain seq x y z
N MET A 1 -15.82 1.63 18.27
CA MET A 1 -15.13 0.89 19.36
C MET A 1 -15.45 -0.61 19.40
N GLN A 2 -16.72 -1.05 19.36
CA GLN A 2 -17.08 -2.48 19.45
C GLN A 2 -16.39 -3.38 18.40
N HIS A 3 -16.28 -2.92 17.15
CA HIS A 3 -15.62 -3.69 16.09
C HIS A 3 -14.12 -3.92 16.34
N LEU A 4 -13.44 -2.98 16.99
CA LEU A 4 -12.02 -3.10 17.30
C LEU A 4 -11.81 -4.20 18.35
N TYR A 5 -12.58 -4.18 19.45
CA TYR A 5 -12.50 -5.19 20.49
C TYR A 5 -12.75 -6.61 19.97
N ARG A 6 -13.69 -6.78 19.05
CA ARG A 6 -13.93 -8.08 18.39
C ARG A 6 -12.71 -8.53 17.58
N LYS A 7 -12.06 -7.63 16.83
CA LYS A 7 -10.85 -8.01 16.07
C LYS A 7 -9.72 -8.41 17.02
N LEU A 8 -9.54 -7.69 18.12
CA LEU A 8 -8.53 -8.02 19.13
C LEU A 8 -8.76 -9.39 19.77
N SER A 9 -10.01 -9.73 20.10
CA SER A 9 -10.32 -11.05 20.67
C SER A 9 -10.06 -12.18 19.66
N ILE A 10 -10.37 -11.97 18.38
CA ILE A 10 -10.08 -12.92 17.31
C ILE A 10 -8.56 -13.11 17.15
N VAL A 11 -7.77 -12.03 17.09
CA VAL A 11 -6.31 -12.14 16.98
C VAL A 11 -5.74 -12.91 18.16
N ARG A 12 -6.17 -12.60 19.39
CA ARG A 12 -5.73 -13.34 20.60
C ARG A 12 -6.05 -14.83 20.53
N SER A 13 -7.25 -15.18 20.07
CA SER A 13 -7.66 -16.57 19.88
C SER A 13 -6.78 -17.30 18.86
N ILE A 14 -6.47 -16.65 17.73
CA ILE A 14 -5.58 -17.19 16.69
C ILE A 14 -4.17 -17.41 17.24
N VAL A 15 -3.59 -16.43 17.95
CA VAL A 15 -2.25 -16.58 18.53
C VAL A 15 -2.22 -17.74 19.53
N ALA A 16 -3.24 -17.88 20.37
CA ALA A 16 -3.32 -18.97 21.34
C ALA A 16 -3.37 -20.34 20.64
N ALA A 17 -4.18 -20.46 19.58
CA ALA A 17 -4.30 -21.69 18.79
C ALA A 17 -3.01 -22.03 18.01
N MET A 18 -2.19 -21.04 17.69
CA MET A 18 -0.91 -21.23 17.00
C MET A 18 0.25 -21.67 17.91
N LYS A 19 0.09 -21.64 19.24
CA LYS A 19 1.18 -22.01 20.15
C LYS A 19 1.39 -23.54 20.19
N PRO A 20 2.65 -24.03 20.18
CA PRO A 20 3.89 -23.25 20.08
C PRO A 20 4.19 -22.81 18.64
N ILE A 21 4.56 -21.53 18.46
CA ILE A 21 4.97 -21.00 17.16
C ILE A 21 6.44 -21.36 16.93
N ARG A 22 6.78 -21.85 15.74
CA ARG A 22 8.18 -22.13 15.37
C ARG A 22 9.01 -20.85 15.42
N ARG A 23 10.24 -20.94 15.95
CA ARG A 23 11.15 -19.77 16.07
C ARG A 23 11.60 -19.17 14.74
N ASP A 24 11.52 -19.92 13.64
CA ASP A 24 11.87 -19.47 12.30
C ASP A 24 10.66 -18.97 11.48
N ALA A 25 9.45 -18.98 12.07
CA ALA A 25 8.25 -18.54 11.38
C ALA A 25 8.28 -17.02 11.10
N VAL A 26 7.72 -16.63 9.95
CA VAL A 26 7.42 -15.23 9.62
C VAL A 26 5.91 -15.08 9.53
N LEU A 27 5.37 -14.09 10.23
CA LEU A 27 3.93 -13.80 10.29
C LEU A 27 3.64 -12.51 9.53
N LEU A 28 2.70 -12.58 8.59
CA LEU A 28 2.25 -11.43 7.80
C LEU A 28 0.81 -11.06 8.17
N MET A 29 0.64 -9.88 8.74
CA MET A 29 -0.66 -9.31 9.11
C MET A 29 -1.24 -8.53 7.94
N VAL A 30 -2.44 -8.92 7.49
CA VAL A 30 -3.18 -8.27 6.39
C VAL A 30 -4.43 -7.52 6.90
N SER A 31 -4.98 -7.94 8.04
CA SER A 31 -6.23 -7.41 8.59
C SER A 31 -6.08 -5.97 9.11
N SER A 32 -7.04 -5.10 8.78
CA SER A 32 -7.07 -3.71 9.27
C SER A 32 -7.68 -3.59 10.68
N PRO A 33 -7.24 -2.66 11.54
CA PRO A 33 -6.14 -1.71 11.35
C PRO A 33 -4.78 -2.43 11.45
N VAL A 34 -4.06 -2.50 10.34
CA VAL A 34 -2.93 -3.43 10.16
C VAL A 34 -1.77 -3.07 11.07
N ASP A 35 -1.48 -1.77 11.24
CA ASP A 35 -0.37 -1.28 12.06
C ASP A 35 -0.56 -1.68 13.53
N LEU A 36 -1.76 -1.47 14.08
CA LEU A 36 -2.10 -1.85 15.47
C LEU A 36 -2.06 -3.36 15.66
N LEU A 37 -2.68 -4.13 14.75
CA LEU A 37 -2.72 -5.58 14.87
C LEU A 37 -1.33 -6.20 14.72
N THR A 38 -0.46 -5.62 13.89
CA THR A 38 0.95 -6.04 13.74
C THR A 38 1.73 -5.80 15.03
N SER A 39 1.58 -4.62 15.65
CA SER A 39 2.23 -4.32 16.93
C SER A 39 1.84 -5.32 18.01
N LEU A 40 0.53 -5.60 18.14
CA LEU A 40 0.03 -6.56 19.12
C LEU A 40 0.49 -7.99 18.81
N MET A 41 0.49 -8.39 17.54
CA MET A 41 0.97 -9.72 17.15
C MET A 41 2.44 -9.91 17.51
N ARG A 42 3.27 -8.88 17.33
CA ARG A 42 4.69 -8.91 17.70
C ARG A 42 4.89 -9.17 19.19
N GLU A 43 4.09 -8.53 20.04
CA GLU A 43 4.13 -8.74 21.50
C GLU A 43 3.63 -10.14 21.89
N MET A 44 2.56 -10.62 21.26
CA MET A 44 1.92 -11.90 21.65
C MET A 44 2.62 -13.14 21.10
N ALA A 45 3.26 -13.05 19.93
CA ALA A 45 3.86 -14.19 19.23
C ALA A 45 5.18 -14.66 19.86
N GLY A 46 5.90 -13.77 20.55
CA GLY A 46 7.20 -14.09 21.16
C GLY A 46 8.29 -14.45 20.15
N LEU A 47 8.14 -14.01 18.89
CA LEU A 47 9.12 -14.21 17.83
C LEU A 47 10.24 -13.14 17.88
N PRO A 48 11.45 -13.47 17.41
CA PRO A 48 12.50 -12.51 17.11
C PRO A 48 12.03 -11.25 16.35
N ALA A 49 12.78 -10.16 16.51
CA ALA A 49 12.51 -8.91 15.80
C ALA A 49 12.56 -9.12 14.28
N GLY A 50 11.64 -8.49 13.55
CA GLY A 50 11.56 -8.58 12.08
C GLY A 50 10.77 -9.76 11.53
N GLN A 51 10.29 -10.69 12.37
CA GLN A 51 9.49 -11.84 11.92
C GLN A 51 7.98 -11.63 11.99
N VAL A 52 7.51 -10.48 12.48
CA VAL A 52 6.11 -10.10 12.42
C VAL A 52 6.00 -8.84 11.58
N LEU A 53 5.43 -9.00 10.40
CA LEU A 53 5.30 -7.96 9.38
C LEU A 53 3.82 -7.62 9.19
N GLY A 54 3.53 -6.36 8.91
CA GLY A 54 2.22 -5.92 8.46
C GLY A 54 2.29 -5.53 6.99
N THR A 55 1.23 -5.75 6.23
CA THR A 55 1.16 -5.24 4.85
C THR A 55 1.19 -3.71 4.80
N GLY A 56 0.84 -3.04 5.90
CA GLY A 56 0.91 -1.59 6.04
C GLY A 56 0.21 -0.88 4.89
N THR A 57 0.98 -0.09 4.18
CA THR A 57 0.57 0.76 3.07
C THR A 57 0.95 0.20 1.70
N GLU A 58 1.44 -1.05 1.63
CA GLU A 58 1.97 -1.62 0.38
C GLU A 58 0.92 -1.71 -0.72
N LEU A 59 -0.31 -2.11 -0.39
CA LEU A 59 -1.41 -2.16 -1.36
C LEU A 59 -1.78 -0.77 -1.88
N ASP A 60 -1.70 0.26 -1.02
CA ASP A 60 -1.91 1.65 -1.43
C ASP A 60 -0.80 2.09 -2.40
N GLY A 61 0.45 1.69 -2.16
CA GLY A 61 1.58 1.89 -3.07
C GLY A 61 1.41 1.19 -4.42
N VAL A 62 1.05 -0.09 -4.44
CA VAL A 62 0.78 -0.85 -5.67
C VAL A 62 -0.30 -0.18 -6.51
N ARG A 63 -1.42 0.19 -5.89
CA ARG A 63 -2.52 0.85 -6.58
C ARG A 63 -2.12 2.25 -7.08
N LEU A 64 -1.31 3.00 -6.33
CA LEU A 64 -0.79 4.29 -6.77
C LEU A 64 0.12 4.15 -8.00
N ARG A 65 1.03 3.18 -8.00
CA ARG A 65 1.89 2.86 -9.15
C ARG A 65 1.06 2.49 -10.38
N ALA A 66 0.01 1.68 -10.21
CA ALA A 66 -0.90 1.31 -11.29
C ALA A 66 -1.63 2.53 -11.89
N LEU A 67 -2.10 3.47 -11.05
CA LEU A 67 -2.71 4.71 -11.53
C LEU A 67 -1.72 5.56 -12.32
N VAL A 68 -0.52 5.81 -11.78
CA VAL A 68 0.51 6.61 -12.45
C VAL A 68 0.89 5.97 -13.79
N ALA A 69 1.07 4.64 -13.82
CA ALA A 69 1.41 3.91 -15.03
C ALA A 69 0.34 4.06 -16.12
N ALA A 70 -0.94 3.97 -15.74
CA ALA A 70 -2.05 4.18 -16.66
C ALA A 70 -2.08 5.60 -17.25
N GLU A 71 -1.79 6.63 -16.43
CA GLU A 71 -1.71 8.01 -16.91
C GLU A 71 -0.48 8.25 -17.81
N MET A 72 0.63 7.54 -17.56
CA MET A 72 1.85 7.64 -18.35
C MET A 72 1.86 6.73 -19.59
N GLY A 73 0.85 5.88 -19.77
CA GLY A 73 0.79 4.93 -20.88
C GLY A 73 1.89 3.86 -20.84
N THR A 74 2.35 3.48 -19.64
CA THR A 74 3.45 2.52 -19.43
C THR A 74 2.98 1.35 -18.56
N PRO A 75 3.67 0.19 -18.56
CA PRO A 75 3.38 -0.88 -17.61
C PRO A 75 3.67 -0.46 -16.16
N ALA A 76 2.85 -0.89 -15.20
CA ALA A 76 3.04 -0.53 -13.79
C ALA A 76 4.36 -1.02 -13.18
N SER A 77 4.95 -2.07 -13.74
CA SER A 77 6.27 -2.59 -13.36
C SER A 77 7.42 -1.64 -13.66
N THR A 78 7.22 -0.65 -14.54
CA THR A 78 8.24 0.36 -14.87
C THR A 78 8.17 1.58 -13.95
N ILE A 79 7.21 1.64 -13.03
CA ILE A 79 7.11 2.71 -12.02
C ILE A 79 7.84 2.24 -10.77
N ASN A 80 8.98 2.84 -10.50
CA ASN A 80 9.89 2.49 -9.42
C ASN A 80 9.84 3.56 -8.33
N ASN A 81 10.20 3.19 -7.10
CA ASN A 81 10.44 4.11 -5.99
C ASN A 81 9.26 5.04 -5.61
N LEU A 82 8.06 4.74 -6.10
CA LEU A 82 6.81 5.37 -5.70
C LEU A 82 6.11 4.46 -4.70
N ASN A 83 6.25 4.80 -3.42
CA ASN A 83 5.68 4.09 -2.29
C ASN A 83 4.73 5.00 -1.53
N VAL A 84 3.80 4.39 -0.80
CA VAL A 84 2.99 5.09 0.20
C VAL A 84 3.56 4.73 1.55
N LEU A 85 3.84 5.71 2.39
CA LEU A 85 4.42 5.58 3.73
C LEU A 85 3.45 6.12 4.79
N GLY A 86 3.73 5.83 6.06
CA GLY A 86 2.93 6.29 7.19
C GLY A 86 1.94 5.23 7.69
N VAL A 87 1.01 5.66 8.55
CA VAL A 87 -0.03 4.79 9.11
C VAL A 87 -1.16 4.62 8.09
N HIS A 88 -1.69 3.41 7.93
CA HIS A 88 -2.80 3.20 7.02
C HIS A 88 -4.02 4.05 7.43
N GLY A 89 -4.29 5.11 6.67
CA GLY A 89 -5.39 6.04 6.95
C GLY A 89 -5.16 7.42 6.32
N PRO A 90 -5.67 8.51 6.91
CA PRO A 90 -5.53 9.87 6.37
C PRO A 90 -4.11 10.45 6.50
N SER A 91 -3.22 9.83 7.29
CA SER A 91 -1.85 10.30 7.52
C SER A 91 -0.81 9.71 6.54
N GLN A 92 -1.26 9.01 5.49
CA GLN A 92 -0.37 8.39 4.51
C GLN A 92 0.29 9.41 3.58
N LEU A 93 1.55 9.19 3.23
CA LEU A 93 2.32 10.05 2.34
C LEU A 93 2.86 9.26 1.15
N ALA A 94 2.62 9.74 -0.07
CA ALA A 94 3.26 9.20 -1.26
C ALA A 94 4.66 9.80 -1.49
N THR A 95 5.64 8.96 -1.86
CA THR A 95 7.04 9.37 -2.09
C THR A 95 7.27 9.94 -3.50
N TRP A 96 6.48 10.96 -3.87
CA TRP A 96 6.54 11.58 -5.21
C TRP A 96 7.92 12.09 -5.62
N SER A 97 8.69 12.61 -4.66
CA SER A 97 10.04 13.15 -4.89
C SER A 97 11.05 12.10 -5.32
N ASN A 98 10.80 10.81 -5.04
CA ASN A 98 11.69 9.71 -5.41
C ASN A 98 11.10 8.82 -6.52
N ALA A 99 9.88 9.13 -6.99
CA ALA A 99 9.21 8.33 -8.00
C ALA A 99 10.00 8.34 -9.30
N ALA A 100 10.20 7.16 -9.88
CA ALA A 100 10.93 6.97 -11.12
C ALA A 100 10.11 6.17 -12.13
N ILE A 101 10.39 6.40 -13.41
CA ILE A 101 9.86 5.64 -14.55
C ILE A 101 11.04 5.18 -15.40
N ASN A 102 11.17 3.87 -15.63
CA ASN A 102 12.34 3.30 -16.33
C ASN A 102 13.67 3.81 -15.76
N ASP A 103 13.79 3.84 -14.43
CA ASP A 103 14.95 4.34 -13.68
C ASP A 103 15.30 5.83 -13.88
N GLN A 104 14.45 6.60 -14.57
CA GLN A 104 14.54 8.05 -14.67
C GLN A 104 13.58 8.74 -13.71
N LEU A 105 14.02 9.82 -13.07
CA LEU A 105 13.17 10.55 -12.13
C LEU A 105 11.90 11.03 -12.84
N LEU A 106 10.74 10.71 -12.26
CA LEU A 106 9.44 11.04 -12.85
C LEU A 106 9.31 12.57 -13.04
N GLN A 107 9.80 13.35 -12.08
CA GLN A 107 9.81 14.81 -12.18
C GLN A 107 10.63 15.31 -13.39
N GLN A 108 11.78 14.70 -13.68
CA GLN A 108 12.61 15.08 -14.84
C GLN A 108 11.92 14.67 -16.14
N THR A 109 11.37 13.46 -16.20
CA THR A 109 10.64 12.93 -17.36
C THR A 109 9.45 13.81 -17.73
N LEU A 110 8.74 14.34 -16.73
CA LEU A 110 7.61 15.25 -16.92
C LEU A 110 8.03 16.66 -17.36
N LEU A 111 9.27 17.08 -17.08
CA LEU A 111 9.80 18.38 -17.49
C LEU A 111 10.35 18.35 -18.92
N SER A 112 10.96 17.22 -19.33
CA SER A 112 11.47 17.02 -20.69
C SER A 112 10.36 16.88 -21.74
N ASN A 113 9.16 16.50 -21.33
CA ASN A 113 8.03 16.33 -22.23
C ASN A 113 7.35 17.68 -22.50
N GLN A 114 7.71 18.37 -23.60
CA GLN A 114 7.29 19.75 -23.88
C GLN A 114 5.78 19.93 -24.16
N GLN A 115 5.03 18.84 -24.39
CA GLN A 115 3.57 18.83 -24.45
C GLN A 115 3.01 17.61 -23.70
N PRO A 116 2.85 17.69 -22.37
CA PRO A 116 2.20 16.62 -21.64
C PRO A 116 0.74 16.52 -22.09
N ASN A 117 0.33 15.30 -22.47
CA ASN A 117 -1.08 14.99 -22.71
C ASN A 117 -1.91 15.23 -21.42
N ALA A 118 -3.24 15.20 -21.51
CA ALA A 118 -4.12 15.48 -20.36
C ALA A 118 -3.78 14.63 -19.13
N SER A 119 -3.34 13.38 -19.34
CA SER A 119 -2.88 12.46 -18.30
C SER A 119 -1.54 12.86 -17.66
N GLY A 120 -0.55 13.25 -18.47
CA GLY A 120 0.74 13.76 -17.98
C GLY A 120 0.60 15.05 -17.16
N ARG A 121 -0.36 15.92 -17.49
CA ARG A 121 -0.65 17.14 -16.71
C ARG A 121 -1.17 16.81 -15.31
N ARG A 122 -1.93 15.72 -15.16
CA ARG A 122 -2.45 15.27 -13.86
C ARG A 122 -1.34 14.71 -12.97
N VAL A 123 -0.48 13.84 -13.51
CA VAL A 123 0.68 13.33 -12.78
C VAL A 123 1.65 14.48 -12.44
N GLN A 124 1.81 15.45 -13.33
CA GLN A 124 2.61 16.64 -13.05
C GLN A 124 2.01 17.51 -11.94
N ALA A 125 0.69 17.62 -11.85
CA ALA A 125 0.02 18.30 -10.74
C ALA A 125 0.20 17.55 -9.41
N ALA A 126 0.12 16.22 -9.42
CA ALA A 126 0.38 15.36 -8.26
C ALA A 126 1.80 15.51 -7.70
N VAL A 127 2.79 15.53 -8.61
CA VAL A 127 4.21 15.68 -8.27
C VAL A 127 4.53 17.10 -7.80
N ARG A 128 3.92 18.13 -8.40
CA ARG A 128 4.20 19.56 -8.08
C ARG A 128 3.35 20.12 -6.92
N GLY A 129 2.18 19.56 -6.67
CA GLY A 129 1.18 20.12 -5.77
C GLY A 129 0.91 19.22 -4.56
N HIS A 130 1.46 19.61 -3.40
CA HIS A 130 0.89 19.76 -2.04
C HIS A 130 -0.36 18.94 -1.56
N HIS A 131 -0.81 17.91 -2.27
CA HIS A 131 -1.94 17.04 -1.89
C HIS A 131 -1.59 15.54 -1.97
N PRO A 132 -0.47 15.09 -1.36
CA PRO A 132 -0.06 13.68 -1.41
C PRO A 132 -1.12 12.72 -0.85
N HIS A 133 -2.02 13.19 0.01
CA HIS A 133 -3.12 12.41 0.60
C HIS A 133 -4.26 12.10 -0.38
N GLN A 134 -4.62 13.04 -1.26
CA GLN A 134 -5.84 12.92 -2.08
C GLN A 134 -5.73 11.80 -3.13
N GLU A 135 -4.53 11.54 -3.63
CA GLU A 135 -4.31 10.49 -4.63
C GLU A 135 -4.31 9.10 -4.01
N VAL A 136 -3.81 8.98 -2.78
CA VAL A 136 -3.86 7.76 -1.97
C VAL A 136 -5.31 7.43 -1.57
N ASP A 137 -6.13 8.43 -1.29
CA ASP A 137 -7.56 8.21 -1.04
C ASP A 137 -8.33 7.84 -2.31
N ARG A 138 -7.99 8.41 -3.47
CA ARG A 138 -8.57 8.00 -4.77
C ARG A 138 -8.30 6.54 -5.11
N VAL A 139 -7.09 6.09 -4.82
CA VAL A 139 -6.65 4.70 -4.95
C VAL A 139 -7.58 3.74 -4.18
N ARG A 140 -8.02 4.13 -2.98
CA ARG A 140 -8.91 3.30 -2.13
C ARG A 140 -10.32 3.19 -2.68
N HIS A 141 -10.87 4.28 -3.21
CA HIS A 141 -12.26 4.32 -3.66
C HIS A 141 -12.49 3.69 -5.04
N ARG A 142 -11.49 3.68 -5.95
CA ARG A 142 -11.62 2.96 -7.23
C ARG A 142 -11.47 1.44 -7.12
N GLY A 143 -10.81 0.95 -6.08
CA GLY A 143 -10.38 -0.44 -5.95
C GLY A 143 -11.16 -1.27 -4.93
N GLY A 144 -12.45 -1.00 -4.70
CA GLY A 144 -13.27 -1.74 -3.74
C GLY A 144 -13.08 -3.26 -3.85
N ASP A 145 -12.87 -3.91 -2.70
CA ASP A 145 -12.40 -5.28 -2.42
C ASP A 145 -13.16 -6.48 -3.07
N ARG A 146 -13.90 -6.28 -4.16
CA ARG A 146 -14.65 -7.34 -4.85
C ARG A 146 -14.13 -7.68 -6.25
N ALA A 147 -13.24 -6.88 -6.83
CA ALA A 147 -12.78 -7.09 -8.21
C ALA A 147 -11.77 -8.25 -8.35
N ALA A 148 -10.90 -8.47 -7.35
CA ALA A 148 -9.86 -9.50 -7.41
C ALA A 148 -10.38 -10.95 -7.25
N LEU A 149 -11.59 -11.13 -6.69
CA LEU A 149 -12.17 -12.45 -6.41
C LEU A 149 -13.13 -12.96 -7.50
N ARG A 150 -13.42 -12.17 -8.54
CA ARG A 150 -14.38 -12.55 -9.60
C ARG A 150 -13.75 -13.16 -10.86
N SER A 151 -12.43 -13.15 -11.00
CA SER A 151 -11.76 -13.68 -12.21
C SER A 151 -11.55 -15.20 -12.22
N HIS A 152 -11.97 -15.93 -11.18
CA HIS A 152 -11.77 -17.39 -11.06
C HIS A 152 -13.08 -18.20 -10.92
N SER A 153 -14.25 -17.63 -11.21
CA SER A 153 -15.53 -18.35 -11.20
C SER A 153 -16.29 -18.23 -12.53
N SER A 154 -15.56 -18.42 -13.64
CA SER A 154 -16.13 -18.56 -14.98
C SER A 154 -15.20 -19.40 -15.84
N ARG A 155 -15.08 -20.69 -15.51
CA ARG A 155 -14.76 -21.78 -16.44
C ARG A 155 -15.55 -23.00 -16.02
#